data_AF-A0AAD9EK79-F1
#
_entry.id   AF-A0AAD9EK79-F1
#
_cell.length_a   1.000
_cell.length_b   1.000
_cell.length_c   1.000
_cell.angle_alpha   90.00
_cell.angle_beta   90.00
_cell.angle_gamma   90.00
#
_symmetry.space_group_name_H-M   'P 1'
#
loop_
_entity.id
_entity.type
_entity.pdbx_description
1 polymer ?
#
loop_
_entity_poly.entity_id
_entity_poly.type
_entity_poly.pdbx_seq_one_letter_code
_entity_poly.pdbx_strand_id
1 'polypeptide(L)'
;MRLKCGSSVSPAGQCFLLLGGVLSHGHVLAPSSFVAGVAASSVINANRVTYEDIKSLKNDWLTDNNIAFWEEWLEREILPKYPQARIILLRPSMTFLLMKEPDMRQIRSALPDFSKVTHIFLPINDARNVAQAEGGSHWSLLLVSAIDGVAFHYDSLGGANYAEARLATQKMSEILGRPLRFHNLDDSPQQENGSDCGVFVCILMRHLLVKRLLSANAREKVSMSMANKLIDSHGGRKEMLKIIESLRKEGERRRS
;
A
#
# COMPACT_ATOMS: atom_id res chain seq x y z
N MET A 1 17.10 -4.83 28.63
CA MET A 1 18.30 -4.59 27.81
C MET A 1 17.85 -3.95 26.50
N ARG A 2 18.00 -2.62 26.35
CA ARG A 2 17.53 -1.86 25.17
C ARG A 2 18.48 -2.09 23.99
N LEU A 3 18.05 -2.80 22.96
CA LEU A 3 18.78 -2.90 21.69
C LEU A 3 18.46 -1.66 20.83
N LYS A 4 19.49 -0.89 20.48
CA LYS A 4 19.43 0.20 19.49
C LYS A 4 19.25 -0.41 18.10
N CYS A 5 18.08 -0.25 17.48
CA CYS A 5 17.92 -0.44 16.03
C CYS A 5 18.40 0.81 15.31
N GLY A 6 19.58 0.75 14.70
CA GLY A 6 20.06 1.76 13.76
C GLY A 6 19.67 1.38 12.35
N SER A 7 18.94 2.25 11.65
CA SER A 7 18.93 2.21 10.18
C SER A 7 20.34 2.57 9.71
N SER A 8 21.08 1.59 9.19
CA SER A 8 22.37 1.86 8.56
C SER A 8 22.13 2.38 7.14
N VAL A 9 22.41 3.66 6.90
CA VAL A 9 22.54 4.21 5.54
C VAL A 9 23.87 3.71 4.99
N SER A 10 23.83 2.90 3.93
CA SER A 10 25.03 2.46 3.20
C SER A 10 25.61 3.64 2.40
N PRO A 11 26.92 3.70 2.07
CA PRO A 11 27.53 4.78 1.29
C PRO A 11 26.91 5.01 -0.10
N ALA A 12 26.02 4.12 -0.57
CA ALA A 12 25.30 4.22 -1.84
C ALA A 12 23.80 4.58 -1.70
N GLY A 13 23.38 5.27 -0.63
CA GLY A 13 22.01 5.80 -0.50
C GLY A 13 20.90 4.77 -0.29
N GLN A 14 21.22 3.48 -0.17
CA GLN A 14 20.22 2.43 0.02
C GLN A 14 19.67 2.42 1.45
N CYS A 15 18.36 2.59 1.59
CA CYS A 15 17.63 2.41 2.84
C CYS A 15 17.24 0.93 3.03
N PHE A 16 17.54 0.38 4.21
CA PHE A 16 17.22 -1.00 4.56
C PHE A 16 16.28 -1.08 5.77
N LEU A 17 15.37 -2.05 5.74
CA LEU A 17 14.59 -2.48 6.90
C LEU A 17 15.19 -3.75 7.51
N LEU A 18 15.20 -3.82 8.85
CA LEU A 18 15.41 -5.05 9.59
C LEU A 18 14.02 -5.59 9.94
N LEU A 19 13.66 -6.76 9.44
CA LEU A 19 12.38 -7.36 9.81
C LEU A 19 12.44 -7.78 11.30
N GLY A 20 11.88 -6.95 12.18
CA GLY A 20 11.73 -7.25 13.60
C GLY A 20 10.98 -8.59 13.80
N GLY A 21 11.62 -9.51 14.52
CA GLY A 21 11.27 -10.93 14.53
C GLY A 21 9.84 -11.26 14.96
N VAL A 22 9.05 -11.80 14.02
CA VAL A 22 7.95 -12.74 14.27
C VAL A 22 7.95 -13.80 13.16
N LEU A 23 9.05 -14.53 12.99
CA LEU A 23 9.03 -15.84 12.33
C LEU A 23 9.82 -16.80 13.22
N SER A 24 9.17 -17.27 14.28
CA SER A 24 9.67 -18.39 15.06
C SER A 24 9.40 -19.67 14.27
N HIS A 25 10.48 -20.25 13.75
CA HIS A 25 10.68 -21.66 13.35
C HIS A 25 9.42 -22.44 12.95
N GLY A 26 9.22 -22.56 11.65
CA GLY A 26 8.42 -23.63 11.05
C GLY A 26 9.07 -23.99 9.72
N HIS A 27 9.42 -25.26 9.56
CA HIS A 27 9.90 -25.82 8.30
C HIS A 27 9.06 -25.32 7.12
N VAL A 28 9.74 -24.99 6.02
CA VAL A 28 9.11 -24.86 4.70
C VAL A 28 8.47 -26.21 4.38
N LEU A 29 7.18 -26.34 4.68
CA LEU A 29 6.36 -27.42 4.16
C LEU A 29 5.64 -26.88 2.94
N ALA A 30 5.83 -27.60 1.82
CA ALA A 30 5.08 -27.46 0.59
C ALA A 30 3.56 -27.40 0.86
N PRO A 31 2.74 -26.80 -0.02
CA PRO A 31 1.33 -26.61 0.25
C PRO A 31 0.61 -27.95 0.23
N SER A 32 0.43 -28.56 1.41
CA SER A 32 -0.50 -29.66 1.62
C SER A 32 -1.87 -29.09 1.97
N SER A 33 -2.87 -29.62 1.28
CA SER A 33 -4.31 -29.44 1.41
C SER A 33 -4.88 -29.30 2.83
N PHE A 34 -6.00 -28.55 2.91
CA PHE A 34 -7.01 -28.48 3.99
C PHE A 34 -6.65 -27.54 5.17
N VAL A 35 -7.52 -26.72 5.78
CA VAL A 35 -8.97 -26.79 6.06
C VAL A 35 -9.57 -25.38 5.93
N ALA A 36 -10.78 -25.26 5.36
CA ALA A 36 -11.58 -24.04 5.37
C ALA A 36 -12.06 -23.70 6.80
N GLY A 37 -11.45 -22.70 7.42
CA GLY A 37 -11.85 -22.12 8.70
C GLY A 37 -12.37 -20.70 8.49
N VAL A 38 -13.69 -20.56 8.55
CA VAL A 38 -14.53 -19.35 8.67
C VAL A 38 -13.79 -18.01 8.75
N ALA A 39 -13.49 -17.42 7.60
CA ALA A 39 -13.47 -15.97 7.44
C ALA A 39 -14.78 -15.62 6.72
N ALA A 40 -15.54 -14.67 7.25
CA ALA A 40 -16.77 -14.19 6.62
C ALA A 40 -16.51 -13.88 5.14
N SER A 41 -17.06 -14.71 4.26
CA SER A 41 -17.01 -14.58 2.81
C SER A 41 -17.80 -13.34 2.39
N SER A 42 -17.21 -12.16 2.57
CA SER A 42 -17.58 -11.03 1.73
C SER A 42 -16.87 -11.28 0.40
N VAL A 43 -17.61 -11.46 -0.68
CA VAL A 43 -17.03 -11.53 -2.03
C VAL A 43 -16.34 -10.19 -2.32
N ILE A 44 -15.17 -10.16 -2.97
CA ILE A 44 -14.64 -8.90 -3.53
C ILE A 44 -15.75 -8.31 -4.39
N ASN A 45 -16.32 -7.20 -3.94
CA ASN A 45 -17.47 -6.66 -4.65
C ASN A 45 -16.97 -5.82 -5.81
N ALA A 46 -16.60 -6.50 -6.91
CA ALA A 46 -16.23 -5.84 -8.17
C ALA A 46 -17.35 -4.96 -8.75
N ASN A 47 -18.58 -5.03 -8.21
CA ASN A 47 -19.65 -4.09 -8.55
C ASN A 47 -19.46 -2.71 -7.90
N ARG A 48 -18.55 -2.57 -6.91
CA ARG A 48 -18.15 -1.26 -6.38
C ARG A 48 -17.26 -0.48 -7.34
N VAL A 49 -16.59 -1.17 -8.27
CA VAL A 49 -15.93 -0.54 -9.41
C VAL A 49 -17.04 -0.18 -10.40
N THR A 50 -17.23 1.12 -10.64
CA THR A 50 -18.26 1.64 -11.52
C THR A 50 -17.86 1.54 -13.01
N TYR A 51 -18.72 1.99 -13.91
CA TYR A 51 -18.36 2.12 -15.33
C TYR A 51 -17.27 3.17 -15.53
N GLU A 52 -17.35 4.31 -14.83
CA GLU A 52 -16.34 5.37 -14.92
C GLU A 52 -14.98 4.90 -14.40
N ASP A 53 -14.96 4.14 -13.29
CA ASP A 53 -13.72 3.55 -12.78
C ASP A 53 -13.05 2.62 -13.80
N ILE A 54 -13.83 1.88 -14.60
CA ILE A 54 -13.30 1.03 -15.68
C ILE A 54 -12.76 1.89 -16.83
N LYS A 55 -13.44 2.98 -17.18
CA LYS A 55 -12.99 3.91 -18.20
C LYS A 55 -11.66 4.56 -17.79
N SER A 56 -11.57 5.00 -16.54
CA SER A 56 -10.35 5.53 -15.95
C SER A 56 -9.21 4.51 -15.97
N LEU A 57 -9.48 3.28 -15.55
CA LEU A 57 -8.47 2.22 -15.54
C LEU A 57 -7.93 1.90 -16.93
N LYS A 58 -8.71 2.09 -18.00
CA LYS A 58 -8.26 1.83 -19.38
C LYS A 58 -7.17 2.78 -19.82
N ASN A 59 -7.39 4.10 -19.73
CA ASN A 59 -6.48 5.10 -20.32
C ASN A 59 -6.45 6.46 -19.59
N ASP A 60 -6.98 6.55 -18.38
CA ASP A 60 -7.05 7.80 -17.61
C ASP A 60 -6.45 7.65 -16.21
N TRP A 61 -6.54 8.72 -15.43
CA TRP A 61 -6.12 8.79 -14.05
C TRP A 61 -6.92 7.80 -13.19
N LEU A 62 -6.22 7.01 -12.37
CA LEU A 62 -6.91 6.12 -11.46
C LEU A 62 -7.66 6.92 -10.38
N THR A 63 -8.87 6.48 -10.10
CA THR A 63 -9.71 7.01 -9.02
C THR A 63 -9.36 6.35 -7.68
N ASP A 64 -9.87 6.92 -6.58
CA ASP A 64 -9.85 6.30 -5.25
C ASP A 64 -10.40 4.87 -5.30
N ASN A 65 -11.48 4.63 -6.04
CA ASN A 65 -12.11 3.32 -6.15
C ASN A 65 -11.21 2.32 -6.87
N ASN A 66 -10.45 2.75 -7.88
CA ASN A 66 -9.49 1.88 -8.56
C ASN A 66 -8.39 1.40 -7.61
N ILE A 67 -7.80 2.32 -6.83
CA ILE A 67 -6.73 1.98 -5.88
C ILE A 67 -7.30 1.16 -4.71
N ALA A 68 -8.46 1.54 -4.15
CA ALA A 68 -9.14 0.80 -3.11
C ALA A 68 -9.49 -0.63 -3.53
N PHE A 69 -9.94 -0.82 -4.78
CA PHE A 69 -10.18 -2.14 -5.34
C PHE A 69 -8.89 -2.98 -5.38
N TRP A 70 -7.79 -2.39 -5.83
CA TRP A 70 -6.50 -3.08 -5.90
C TRP A 70 -6.02 -3.52 -4.51
N GLU A 71 -6.13 -2.65 -3.51
CA GLU A 71 -5.81 -2.98 -2.13
C GLU A 71 -6.71 -4.08 -1.58
N GLU A 72 -8.03 -4.01 -1.81
CA GLU A 72 -8.97 -5.07 -1.38
C GLU A 72 -8.61 -6.42 -2.01
N TRP A 73 -8.22 -6.42 -3.29
CA TRP A 73 -7.77 -7.63 -3.95
C TRP A 73 -6.48 -8.19 -3.32
N LEU A 74 -5.48 -7.35 -3.04
CA LEU A 74 -4.26 -7.77 -2.34
C LEU A 74 -4.56 -8.33 -0.94
N GLU A 75 -5.43 -7.67 -0.19
CA GLU A 75 -5.83 -8.09 1.16
C GLU A 75 -6.52 -9.45 1.20
N ARG A 76 -7.23 -9.83 0.13
CA ARG A 76 -8.02 -11.07 0.10
C ARG A 76 -7.35 -12.20 -0.65
N GLU A 77 -6.57 -11.89 -1.69
CA GLU A 77 -5.94 -12.91 -2.53
C GLU A 77 -4.48 -13.17 -2.15
N ILE A 78 -3.81 -12.22 -1.50
CA ILE A 78 -2.38 -12.32 -1.15
C ILE A 78 -2.19 -12.48 0.35
N LEU A 79 -2.67 -11.54 1.17
CA LEU A 79 -2.41 -11.54 2.62
C LEU A 79 -2.87 -12.81 3.36
N PRO A 80 -3.97 -13.51 3.01
CA PRO A 80 -4.40 -14.71 3.74
C PRO A 80 -3.40 -15.87 3.64
N LYS A 81 -2.50 -15.83 2.64
CA LYS A 81 -1.39 -16.78 2.50
C LYS A 81 -0.28 -16.55 3.52
N TYR A 82 -0.33 -15.43 4.26
CA TYR A 82 0.65 -14.98 5.24
C TYR A 82 -0.03 -14.53 6.54
N PRO A 83 -0.65 -15.44 7.31
CA PRO A 83 -1.48 -15.09 8.48
C PRO A 83 -0.73 -14.39 9.62
N GLN A 84 0.61 -14.46 9.62
CA GLN A 84 1.47 -13.75 10.58
C GLN A 84 1.75 -12.30 10.16
N ALA A 85 1.48 -11.94 8.91
CA ALA A 85 1.68 -10.59 8.41
C ALA A 85 0.67 -9.65 9.08
N ARG A 86 1.19 -8.59 9.71
CA ARG A 86 0.39 -7.54 10.34
C ARG A 86 0.45 -6.28 9.49
N ILE A 87 -0.09 -6.36 8.28
CA ILE A 87 -0.01 -5.29 7.29
C ILE A 87 -1.41 -4.69 7.10
N ILE A 88 -1.47 -3.37 7.04
CA ILE A 88 -2.69 -2.62 6.69
C ILE A 88 -2.45 -1.91 5.36
N LEU A 89 -3.37 -2.07 4.41
CA LEU A 89 -3.44 -1.21 3.22
C LEU A 89 -4.53 -0.18 3.50
N LEU A 90 -4.13 1.06 3.77
CA LEU A 90 -5.04 2.11 4.19
C LEU A 90 -5.72 2.72 2.97
N ARG A 91 -7.04 2.60 2.88
CA ARG A 91 -7.82 3.06 1.73
C ARG A 91 -7.55 4.54 1.41
N PRO A 92 -7.57 4.95 0.12
CA PRO A 92 -7.34 6.34 -0.29
C PRO A 92 -8.18 7.35 0.50
N SER A 93 -9.47 7.09 0.68
CA SER A 93 -10.39 7.95 1.44
C SER A 93 -10.01 8.09 2.92
N MET A 94 -9.44 7.05 3.52
CA MET A 94 -8.98 7.07 4.91
C MET A 94 -7.66 7.83 5.04
N THR A 95 -6.78 7.72 4.05
CA THR A 95 -5.56 8.54 3.98
C THR A 95 -5.90 10.01 3.79
N PHE A 96 -6.86 10.32 2.92
CA PHE A 96 -7.37 11.67 2.76
C PHE A 96 -7.97 12.22 4.06
N LEU A 97 -8.82 11.44 4.76
CA LEU A 97 -9.36 11.82 6.06
C LEU A 97 -8.25 12.10 7.08
N LEU A 98 -7.25 11.22 7.20
CA LEU A 98 -6.10 11.40 8.09
C LEU A 98 -5.36 12.73 7.83
N MET A 99 -5.25 13.12 6.57
CA MET A 99 -4.51 14.33 6.17
C MET A 99 -5.32 15.61 6.33
N LYS A 100 -6.65 15.55 6.22
CA LYS A 100 -7.52 16.74 6.16
C LYS A 100 -8.32 17.00 7.42
N GLU A 101 -8.65 15.98 8.21
CA GLU A 101 -9.39 16.15 9.45
C GLU A 101 -8.48 16.73 10.56
N PRO A 102 -8.81 17.89 11.14
CA PRO A 102 -8.02 18.45 12.24
C PRO A 102 -8.26 17.73 13.58
N ASP A 103 -9.45 17.17 13.84
CA ASP A 103 -9.76 16.48 15.09
C ASP A 103 -9.25 15.03 15.09
N MET A 104 -8.14 14.82 15.79
CA MET A 104 -7.53 13.51 15.96
C MET A 104 -8.46 12.46 16.60
N ARG A 105 -9.49 12.86 17.35
CA ARG A 105 -10.48 11.91 17.90
C ARG A 105 -11.36 11.33 16.80
N GLN A 106 -11.78 12.17 15.85
CA GLN A 106 -12.57 11.72 14.69
C GLN A 106 -11.74 10.79 13.81
N ILE A 107 -10.49 11.15 13.54
CA ILE A 107 -9.55 10.28 12.81
C ILE A 107 -9.44 8.92 13.49
N ARG A 108 -9.17 8.88 14.80
CA ARG A 108 -9.01 7.60 15.53
C ARG A 108 -10.27 6.74 15.51
N SER A 109 -11.46 7.33 15.47
CA SER A 109 -12.71 6.57 15.37
C SER A 109 -12.97 5.99 13.98
N ALA A 110 -12.43 6.62 12.93
CA ALA A 110 -12.65 6.23 11.54
C ALA A 110 -11.56 5.29 11.00
N LEU A 111 -10.35 5.33 11.56
CA LEU A 111 -9.22 4.52 11.14
C LEU A 111 -9.22 3.11 11.78
N PRO A 112 -8.56 2.11 11.15
CA PRO A 112 -8.47 0.78 11.73
C PRO A 112 -7.58 0.78 12.99
N ASP A 113 -7.64 -0.30 13.76
CA ASP A 113 -6.73 -0.50 14.88
C ASP A 113 -5.29 -0.78 14.37
N PHE A 114 -4.36 0.08 14.76
CA PHE A 114 -2.93 -0.05 14.45
C PHE A 114 -2.12 -0.72 15.55
N SER A 115 -2.72 -1.15 16.67
CA SER A 115 -2.02 -1.64 17.87
C SER A 115 -1.02 -2.78 17.62
N LYS A 116 -1.28 -3.63 16.62
CA LYS A 116 -0.45 -4.80 16.27
C LYS A 116 0.21 -4.67 14.89
N VAL A 117 0.06 -3.52 14.23
CA VAL A 117 0.51 -3.36 12.85
C VAL A 117 2.04 -3.31 12.78
N THR A 118 2.62 -3.96 11.78
CA THR A 118 4.04 -3.85 11.47
C THR A 118 4.28 -2.88 10.31
N HIS A 119 3.45 -2.96 9.27
CA HIS A 119 3.58 -2.12 8.08
C HIS A 119 2.25 -1.56 7.62
N ILE A 120 2.27 -0.34 7.10
CA ILE A 120 1.09 0.37 6.63
C ILE A 120 1.41 0.97 5.26
N PHE A 121 0.59 0.66 4.26
CA PHE A 121 0.63 1.31 2.96
C PHE A 121 -0.44 2.40 2.92
N LEU A 122 -0.07 3.60 2.47
CA LEU A 122 -0.98 4.73 2.32
C LEU A 122 -0.81 5.31 0.90
N PRO A 123 -1.84 5.26 0.05
CA PRO A 123 -1.92 6.06 -1.17
C PRO A 123 -2.03 7.54 -0.79
N ILE A 124 -1.09 8.37 -1.27
CA ILE A 124 -1.04 9.80 -1.00
C ILE A 124 -1.55 10.55 -2.23
N ASN A 125 -2.38 11.57 -1.98
CA ASN A 125 -2.91 12.46 -2.99
C ASN A 125 -2.80 13.92 -2.53
N ASP A 126 -2.53 14.84 -3.46
CA ASP A 126 -2.36 16.29 -3.24
C ASP A 126 -3.67 17.09 -3.26
N ALA A 127 -4.82 16.43 -3.32
CA ALA A 127 -6.13 17.04 -3.17
C ALA A 127 -6.16 18.02 -2.00
N ARG A 128 -6.52 19.27 -2.27
CA ARG A 128 -6.54 20.34 -1.25
C ARG A 128 -7.91 20.55 -0.63
N ASN A 129 -8.96 20.34 -1.42
CA ASN A 129 -10.32 20.69 -1.06
C ASN A 129 -11.16 19.45 -0.73
N VAL A 130 -11.62 19.34 0.51
CA VAL A 130 -12.51 18.25 0.99
C VAL A 130 -13.89 18.30 0.32
N ALA A 131 -14.33 19.46 -0.15
CA ALA A 131 -15.62 19.64 -0.81
C ALA A 131 -15.58 19.35 -2.32
N GLN A 132 -14.40 19.09 -2.91
CA GLN A 132 -14.27 18.76 -4.32
C GLN A 132 -14.07 17.25 -4.48
N ALA A 133 -15.09 16.58 -5.03
CA ALA A 133 -14.96 15.19 -5.46
C ALA A 133 -13.86 15.08 -6.52
N GLU A 134 -13.08 14.01 -6.47
CA GLU A 134 -11.97 13.75 -7.42
C GLU A 134 -10.94 14.90 -7.50
N GLY A 135 -10.76 15.63 -6.39
CA GLY A 135 -9.69 16.61 -6.27
C GLY A 135 -8.30 15.96 -6.30
N GLY A 136 -7.28 16.78 -6.56
CA GLY A 136 -5.89 16.33 -6.64
C GLY A 136 -5.38 16.18 -8.07
N SER A 137 -4.08 16.30 -8.22
CA SER A 137 -3.35 16.23 -9.47
C SER A 137 -2.27 15.14 -9.50
N HIS A 138 -2.06 14.40 -8.40
CA HIS A 138 -1.03 13.36 -8.39
C HIS A 138 -1.21 12.31 -7.30
N TRP A 139 -0.88 11.06 -7.63
CA TRP A 139 -0.81 9.93 -6.69
C TRP A 139 0.64 9.54 -6.40
N SER A 140 0.94 9.29 -5.13
CA SER A 140 2.19 8.69 -4.69
C SER A 140 1.94 7.67 -3.58
N LEU A 141 2.97 6.93 -3.16
CA LEU A 141 2.83 5.86 -2.16
C LEU A 141 3.71 6.12 -0.94
N LEU A 142 3.13 6.01 0.25
CA LEU A 142 3.86 5.99 1.51
C LEU A 142 3.80 4.58 2.13
N LEU A 143 4.96 4.03 2.48
CA LEU A 143 5.09 2.79 3.24
C LEU A 143 5.69 3.09 4.61
N VAL A 144 4.91 2.91 5.66
CA VAL A 144 5.33 3.05 7.05
C VAL A 144 5.74 1.69 7.61
N SER A 145 6.95 1.57 8.16
CA SER A 145 7.31 0.50 9.09
C SER A 145 7.11 1.02 10.52
N ALA A 146 6.04 0.56 11.17
CA ALA A 146 5.71 0.93 12.54
C ALA A 146 6.74 0.37 13.54
N ILE A 147 7.30 -0.81 13.24
CA ILE A 147 8.30 -1.48 14.08
C ILE A 147 9.65 -0.77 14.03
N ASP A 148 10.06 -0.27 12.86
CA ASP A 148 11.36 0.41 12.67
C ASP A 148 11.29 1.93 12.86
N GLY A 149 10.08 2.50 12.97
CA GLY A 149 9.87 3.92 13.15
C GLY A 149 10.30 4.74 11.93
N VAL A 150 10.01 4.25 10.73
CA VAL A 150 10.39 4.89 9.45
C VAL A 150 9.24 4.88 8.46
N ALA A 151 9.22 5.86 7.56
CA ALA A 151 8.27 5.96 6.47
C ALA A 151 9.04 6.23 5.16
N PHE A 152 8.77 5.43 4.12
CA PHE A 152 9.36 5.54 2.80
C PHE A 152 8.33 6.08 1.81
N HIS A 153 8.66 7.18 1.15
CA HIS A 153 7.83 7.78 0.12
C HIS A 153 8.36 7.44 -1.26
N TYR A 154 7.46 6.93 -2.11
CA TYR A 154 7.72 6.59 -3.50
C TYR A 154 6.85 7.46 -4.39
N ASP A 155 7.48 8.20 -5.28
CA ASP A 155 6.82 9.18 -6.14
C ASP A 155 7.32 9.06 -7.58
N SER A 156 6.40 8.82 -8.52
CA SER A 156 6.71 8.70 -9.94
C SER A 156 6.86 10.03 -10.68
N LEU A 157 6.66 11.17 -10.00
CA LEU A 157 6.73 12.52 -10.56
C LEU A 157 7.65 13.42 -9.73
N GLY A 158 8.93 13.07 -9.66
CA GLY A 158 9.98 13.94 -9.13
C GLY A 158 9.79 14.43 -7.68
N GLY A 159 9.06 13.68 -6.86
CA GLY A 159 8.74 14.08 -5.49
C GLY A 159 7.66 15.18 -5.39
N ALA A 160 6.77 15.30 -6.39
CA ALA A 160 5.65 16.24 -6.39
C ALA A 160 4.82 16.21 -5.09
N ASN A 161 4.63 15.03 -4.50
CA ASN A 161 3.88 14.83 -3.25
C ASN A 161 4.77 14.81 -2.00
N TYR A 162 5.97 15.40 -2.03
CA TYR A 162 6.89 15.38 -0.89
C TYR A 162 6.24 15.97 0.37
N ALA A 163 5.57 17.12 0.26
CA ALA A 163 4.98 17.81 1.41
C ALA A 163 3.81 17.02 2.00
N GLU A 164 2.98 16.46 1.12
CA GLU A 164 1.83 15.61 1.40
C GLU A 164 2.26 14.33 2.13
N ALA A 165 3.26 13.64 1.61
CA ALA A 165 3.80 12.42 2.22
C ALA A 165 4.50 12.69 3.55
N ARG A 166 5.18 13.84 3.68
CA ARG A 166 5.78 14.28 4.94
C ARG A 166 4.71 14.59 5.99
N LEU A 167 3.63 15.26 5.60
CA LEU A 167 2.47 15.50 6.48
C LEU A 167 1.81 14.19 6.91
N ALA A 168 1.54 13.28 5.97
CA ALA A 168 0.98 11.96 6.26
C ALA A 168 1.87 11.18 7.24
N THR A 169 3.20 11.27 7.10
CA THR A 169 4.16 10.68 8.04
C THR A 169 4.04 11.28 9.44
N GLN A 170 3.89 12.60 9.57
CA GLN A 170 3.68 13.25 10.86
C GLN A 170 2.37 12.80 11.51
N LYS A 171 1.27 12.77 10.75
CA LYS A 171 -0.04 12.30 11.23
C LYS A 171 0.01 10.84 11.66
N MET A 172 0.68 9.97 10.90
CA MET A 172 0.90 8.57 11.29
C MET A 172 1.76 8.42 12.54
N SER A 173 2.75 9.30 12.74
CA SER A 173 3.56 9.34 13.95
C SER A 173 2.70 9.63 15.20
N GLU A 174 1.74 10.55 15.10
CA GLU A 174 0.76 10.83 16.15
C GLU A 174 -0.20 9.66 16.39
N ILE A 175 -0.72 9.05 15.31
CA ILE A 175 -1.63 7.89 15.40
C ILE A 175 -0.95 6.72 16.12
N LEU A 176 0.29 6.40 15.74
CA LEU A 176 1.09 5.31 16.32
C LEU A 176 1.69 5.66 17.69
N GLY A 177 1.64 6.93 18.11
CA GLY A 177 2.23 7.38 19.37
C GLY A 177 3.76 7.23 19.43
N ARG A 178 4.43 7.31 18.28
CA ARG A 178 5.90 7.17 18.19
C ARG A 178 6.48 7.97 17.02
N PRO A 179 7.72 8.50 17.14
CA PRO A 179 8.37 9.24 16.06
C PRO A 179 8.59 8.35 14.84
N LEU A 180 8.27 8.88 13.65
CA LEU A 180 8.60 8.28 12.37
C LEU A 180 9.64 9.13 11.64
N ARG A 181 10.69 8.49 11.12
CA ARG A 181 11.65 9.16 10.24
C ARG A 181 11.20 9.05 8.79
N PHE A 182 11.10 10.18 8.13
CA PHE A 182 10.67 10.28 6.75
C PHE A 182 11.86 10.11 5.79
N HIS A 183 11.71 9.22 4.82
CA HIS A 183 12.67 8.98 3.74
C HIS A 183 11.95 9.15 2.40
N ASN A 184 12.28 10.22 1.68
CA ASN A 184 11.91 10.36 0.28
C ASN A 184 12.86 9.50 -0.57
N LEU A 185 12.34 8.58 -1.37
CA LEU A 185 13.17 7.73 -2.21
C LEU A 185 13.29 8.34 -3.60
N ASP A 186 14.39 9.08 -3.80
CA ASP A 186 14.70 9.77 -5.06
C ASP A 186 15.00 8.78 -6.20
N ASP A 187 15.24 7.51 -5.89
CA ASP A 187 15.45 6.42 -6.84
C ASP A 187 14.17 5.66 -7.22
N SER A 188 13.00 6.25 -6.94
CA SER A 188 11.70 5.74 -7.36
C SER A 188 11.57 5.73 -8.89
N PRO A 189 10.97 4.69 -9.50
CA PRO A 189 10.68 4.68 -10.93
C PRO A 189 9.81 5.87 -11.34
N GLN A 190 10.24 6.60 -12.36
CA GLN A 190 9.55 7.79 -12.87
C GLN A 190 8.59 7.41 -14.00
N GLN A 191 7.43 8.06 -14.04
CA GLN A 191 6.48 7.91 -15.15
C GLN A 191 6.87 8.83 -16.30
N GLU A 192 6.60 8.40 -17.53
CA GLU A 192 6.84 9.23 -18.73
C GLU A 192 5.60 10.04 -19.13
N ASN A 193 4.40 9.58 -18.77
CA ASN A 193 3.13 10.23 -19.09
C ASN A 193 2.54 10.96 -17.87
N GLY A 194 1.41 11.65 -18.04
CA GLY A 194 0.79 12.46 -16.98
C GLY A 194 -0.28 11.75 -16.14
N SER A 195 -0.64 10.48 -16.42
CA SER A 195 -1.84 9.84 -15.84
C SER A 195 -1.61 8.49 -15.16
N ASP A 196 -0.42 7.91 -15.29
CA ASP A 196 -0.11 6.59 -14.74
C ASP A 196 0.30 6.59 -13.27
N CYS A 197 0.35 7.74 -12.59
CA CYS A 197 0.79 7.84 -11.19
C CYS A 197 0.06 6.85 -10.26
N GLY A 198 -1.26 6.71 -10.39
CA GLY A 198 -2.03 5.71 -9.62
C GLY A 198 -1.68 4.26 -9.98
N VAL A 199 -1.33 3.98 -11.23
CA VAL A 199 -0.86 2.64 -11.66
C VAL A 199 0.50 2.34 -11.05
N PHE A 200 1.40 3.31 -10.99
CA PHE A 200 2.69 3.20 -10.30
C PHE A 200 2.47 2.89 -8.81
N VAL A 201 1.57 3.60 -8.13
CA VAL A 201 1.19 3.31 -6.74
C VAL A 201 0.77 1.84 -6.58
N CYS A 202 -0.14 1.33 -7.41
CA CYS A 202 -0.62 -0.05 -7.34
C CYS A 202 0.51 -1.08 -7.58
N ILE A 203 1.35 -0.87 -8.59
CA ILE A 203 2.44 -1.79 -8.92
C ILE A 203 3.51 -1.79 -7.83
N LEU A 204 3.93 -0.61 -7.36
CA LEU A 204 4.90 -0.47 -6.28
C LEU A 204 4.39 -1.09 -4.99
N MET A 205 3.13 -0.84 -4.63
CA MET A 205 2.49 -1.43 -3.46
C MET A 205 2.56 -2.95 -3.49
N ARG A 206 2.15 -3.58 -4.60
CA ARG A 206 2.24 -5.05 -4.72
C ARG A 206 3.68 -5.54 -4.68
N HIS A 207 4.61 -4.85 -5.35
CA HIS A 207 6.02 -5.24 -5.38
C HIS A 207 6.63 -5.22 -3.98
N LEU A 208 6.48 -4.11 -3.27
CA LEU A 208 6.97 -3.92 -1.91
C LEU A 208 6.32 -4.96 -0.98
N LEU A 209 5.00 -5.13 -1.05
CA LEU A 209 4.29 -6.11 -0.25
C LEU A 209 4.83 -7.53 -0.49
N VAL A 210 4.77 -8.03 -1.72
CA VAL A 210 5.06 -9.43 -2.03
C VAL A 210 6.56 -9.71 -1.99
N LYS A 211 7.37 -8.90 -2.68
CA LYS A 211 8.78 -9.18 -2.91
C LYS A 211 9.70 -8.65 -1.82
N ARG A 212 9.29 -7.63 -1.08
CA ARG A 212 10.12 -7.04 -0.01
C ARG A 212 9.66 -7.48 1.38
N LEU A 213 8.37 -7.40 1.67
CA LEU A 213 7.87 -7.66 3.03
C LEU A 213 7.51 -9.12 3.29
N LEU A 214 6.82 -9.78 2.35
CA LEU A 214 6.28 -11.14 2.55
C LEU A 214 7.24 -12.26 2.15
N SER A 215 8.13 -12.02 1.18
CA SER A 215 9.09 -13.04 0.71
C SER A 215 10.43 -13.02 1.46
N ALA A 216 10.66 -12.03 2.31
CA ALA A 216 11.93 -11.87 3.00
C ALA A 216 11.98 -12.68 4.30
N ASN A 217 13.12 -13.32 4.56
CA ASN A 217 13.34 -14.01 5.82
C ASN A 217 13.50 -12.99 6.96
N ALA A 218 12.99 -13.31 8.15
CA ALA A 218 13.03 -12.41 9.32
C ALA A 218 14.44 -11.97 9.79
N ARG A 219 15.51 -12.51 9.20
CA ARG A 219 16.90 -12.14 9.53
C ARG A 219 17.58 -11.31 8.43
N GLU A 220 16.93 -11.12 7.29
CA GLU A 220 17.53 -10.43 6.14
C GLU A 220 17.24 -8.94 6.20
N LYS A 221 18.25 -8.15 5.84
CA LYS A 221 18.06 -6.73 5.55
C LYS A 221 17.38 -6.62 4.20
N VAL A 222 16.23 -5.96 4.17
CA VAL A 222 15.48 -5.76 2.94
C VAL A 222 15.74 -4.35 2.44
N SER A 223 16.27 -4.22 1.22
CA SER A 223 16.41 -2.93 0.56
C SER A 223 15.04 -2.41 0.13
N MET A 224 14.75 -1.17 0.49
CA MET A 224 13.53 -0.46 0.12
C MET A 224 13.70 0.36 -1.16
N SER A 225 14.93 0.43 -1.70
CA SER A 225 15.22 1.05 -2.99
C SER A 225 14.44 0.38 -4.13
N MET A 226 13.97 1.22 -5.04
CA MET A 226 13.36 0.82 -6.31
C MET A 226 14.20 1.24 -7.53
N ALA A 227 15.47 1.57 -7.30
CA ALA A 227 16.42 1.86 -8.36
C ALA A 227 16.44 0.76 -9.42
N ASN A 228 16.51 1.16 -10.70
CA ASN A 228 16.57 0.28 -11.86
C ASN A 228 15.35 -0.66 -12.03
N LYS A 229 14.24 -0.40 -11.33
CA LYS A 229 12.98 -1.12 -11.57
C LYS A 229 12.22 -0.46 -12.71
N LEU A 230 12.01 -1.23 -13.78
CA LEU A 230 11.11 -0.84 -14.86
C LEU A 230 9.68 -1.18 -14.47
N ILE A 231 8.77 -0.22 -14.64
CA ILE A 231 7.35 -0.37 -14.36
C ILE A 231 6.61 -0.47 -15.71
N ASP A 232 5.93 -1.59 -15.93
CA ASP A 232 5.01 -1.76 -17.07
C ASP A 232 3.60 -1.33 -16.65
N SER A 233 3.30 -0.04 -16.81
CA SER A 233 2.00 0.53 -16.44
C SER A 233 0.86 -0.03 -17.31
N HIS A 234 1.11 -0.24 -18.60
CA HIS A 234 0.13 -0.84 -19.52
C HIS A 234 -0.22 -2.27 -19.11
N GLY A 235 0.78 -3.08 -18.78
CA GLY A 235 0.61 -4.41 -18.21
C GLY A 235 -0.18 -4.36 -16.89
N GLY A 236 0.13 -3.41 -16.01
CA GLY A 236 -0.61 -3.20 -14.77
C GLY A 236 -2.09 -2.89 -14.98
N ARG A 237 -2.42 -1.98 -15.91
CA ARG A 237 -3.81 -1.65 -16.29
C ARG A 237 -4.55 -2.88 -16.82
N LYS A 238 -3.93 -3.61 -17.76
CA LYS A 238 -4.49 -4.85 -18.33
C LYS A 238 -4.75 -5.91 -17.27
N GLU A 239 -3.83 -6.06 -16.33
CA GLU A 239 -3.98 -7.02 -15.22
C GLU A 239 -5.16 -6.65 -14.32
N MET A 240 -5.24 -5.39 -13.87
CA MET A 240 -6.34 -4.93 -13.04
C MET A 240 -7.70 -5.11 -13.74
N LEU A 241 -7.80 -4.76 -15.03
CA LEU A 241 -9.02 -4.98 -15.82
C LEU A 241 -9.42 -6.45 -15.88
N LYS A 242 -8.46 -7.34 -16.17
CA LYS A 242 -8.71 -8.78 -16.25
C LYS A 242 -9.21 -9.35 -14.92
N ILE A 243 -8.65 -8.89 -13.80
CA ILE A 243 -9.10 -9.31 -12.46
C ILE A 243 -10.54 -8.85 -12.23
N ILE A 244 -10.86 -7.59 -12.53
CA ILE A 244 -12.22 -7.06 -12.34
C ILE A 244 -13.24 -7.84 -13.18
N GLU A 245 -12.94 -8.08 -14.45
CA GLU A 245 -13.80 -8.87 -15.34
C GLU A 245 -14.00 -10.30 -14.83
N SER A 246 -12.93 -10.95 -14.34
CA SER A 246 -13.01 -12.29 -13.77
C SER A 246 -13.93 -12.33 -12.55
N LEU A 247 -13.81 -11.36 -11.65
CA LEU A 247 -14.63 -11.26 -10.44
C LEU A 247 -16.10 -10.96 -10.75
N ARG A 248 -16.38 -10.11 -11.75
CA ARG A 248 -17.76 -9.83 -12.19
C ARG A 248 -18.43 -11.07 -12.75
N LYS A 249 -17.75 -11.82 -13.63
CA LYS A 249 -18.24 -13.09 -14.18
C LYS A 249 -18.51 -14.13 -13.10
N GLU A 250 -17.62 -14.24 -12.12
CA GLU A 250 -17.81 -15.13 -10.97
C GLU A 250 -19.03 -14.70 -10.12
N GLY A 251 -19.19 -13.39 -9.90
CA GLY A 251 -20.34 -12.84 -9.19
C GLY A 251 -21.67 -13.08 -9.91
N GLU A 252 -21.70 -13.04 -11.24
CA GLU A 252 -22.88 -13.37 -12.06
C GLU A 252 -23.24 -14.86 -11.95
N ARG A 253 -22.25 -15.76 -12.08
CA ARG A 253 -22.44 -17.21 -11.95
C ARG A 253 -22.99 -17.64 -10.59
N ARG A 254 -22.64 -16.93 -9.53
CA ARG A 254 -23.16 -17.20 -8.17
C ARG A 254 -24.60 -16.72 -7.96
N ARG A 255 -25.11 -15.85 -8.82
CA ARG A 255 -26.47 -15.29 -8.75
C ARG A 255 -27.47 -15.97 -9.69
N SER A 256 -26.98 -16.69 -10.71
CA SER A 256 -27.76 -17.55 -11.61
C SER A 256 -27.98 -18.93 -11.03
#